data_AF-A0A970LI90-F1
#
_entry.id   AF-A0A970LI90-F1
#
_cell.length_a   1.000
_cell.length_b   1.000
_cell.length_c   1.000
_cell.angle_alpha   90.00
_cell.angle_beta   90.00
_cell.angle_gamma   90.00
#
_symmetry.space_group_name_H-M   'P 1'
#
loop_
_entity.id
_entity.type
_entity.pdbx_description
1 polymer ?
#
loop_
_entity_poly.entity_id
_entity_poly.type
_entity_poly.pdbx_seq_one_letter_code
_entity_poly.pdbx_strand_id
1 'polypeptide(L)'
;MQKKSGFGDVETLHVSVAQAEDEYFVGTEFILSISNEDIAKAKQLFLKFSSGNLLETTDFGEILERDGNTAVIYVNGIQAAEEENYMFSYNITRLSAAMRKALNRERSNVGRTAYADSVKKLLLKSNSETVIQQLVNELKKLEEGGCYDEINYLDVQVHAMKTYNAQKPVVFLSQEGLYELSPDEKEKIEESGREIVIVPGNAFDKIKNSTDINGKPMGTVDLIYKEYNKNFKYSWVAPEDLSPKRKIVWEKRHIVMDWLGDKKWRRKIKISETINEFISFDTEGVYDREEDAIIIKDSVLDKENLFYNVLIHEYIHATTGYPDNDRDFENELGKIIGRMGMEIFNDEDKEAIQPSFKRKLFGWFK
;
A
#
# COMPACT_ATOMS: atom_id res chain seq x y z
N MET A 1 -13.40 46.32 -33.91
CA MET A 1 -13.31 44.99 -34.57
C MET A 1 -14.31 44.93 -35.70
N GLN A 2 -13.99 44.27 -36.81
CA GLN A 2 -14.97 44.00 -37.88
C GLN A 2 -14.97 42.50 -38.20
N LYS A 3 -16.12 42.00 -38.64
CA LYS A 3 -16.31 40.59 -39.03
C LYS A 3 -15.46 40.27 -40.25
N LYS A 4 -14.80 39.11 -40.22
CA LYS A 4 -14.03 38.60 -41.35
C LYS A 4 -14.96 38.37 -42.54
N SER A 5 -14.60 38.91 -43.71
CA SER A 5 -15.40 38.71 -44.92
C SER A 5 -15.53 37.21 -45.23
N GLY A 6 -16.77 36.73 -45.37
CA GLY A 6 -17.09 35.31 -45.62
C GLY A 6 -17.18 34.41 -44.37
N PHE A 7 -16.89 34.92 -43.16
CA PHE A 7 -17.02 34.19 -41.90
C PHE A 7 -17.74 35.08 -40.87
N GLY A 8 -19.07 34.94 -40.79
CA GLY A 8 -19.95 35.81 -40.01
C GLY A 8 -19.69 35.84 -38.50
N ASP A 9 -18.90 34.90 -37.99
CA ASP A 9 -18.73 34.65 -36.56
C ASP A 9 -17.29 34.93 -36.06
N VAL A 10 -16.39 35.39 -36.93
CA VAL A 10 -14.99 35.65 -36.56
C VAL A 10 -14.70 37.14 -36.62
N GLU A 11 -14.52 37.76 -35.46
CA GLU A 11 -13.99 39.11 -35.36
C GLU A 11 -12.48 39.11 -35.63
N THR A 12 -12.02 40.07 -36.42
CA THR A 12 -10.60 40.19 -36.79
C THR A 12 -10.08 41.58 -36.44
N LEU A 13 -8.76 41.67 -36.23
CA LEU A 13 -8.06 42.95 -36.17
C LEU A 13 -7.97 43.51 -37.59
N HIS A 14 -8.34 44.79 -37.73
CA HIS A 14 -8.24 45.51 -38.99
C HIS A 14 -7.08 46.49 -38.86
N VAL A 15 -6.15 46.42 -39.82
CA VAL A 15 -5.03 47.33 -39.91
C VAL A 15 -5.41 48.40 -40.92
N SER A 16 -5.49 49.65 -40.50
CA SER A 16 -5.46 50.79 -41.43
C SER A 16 -4.03 51.32 -41.49
N VAL A 17 -3.57 51.63 -42.69
CA VAL A 17 -2.29 52.26 -42.92
C VAL A 17 -2.59 53.67 -43.42
N ALA A 18 -2.13 54.67 -42.67
CA ALA A 18 -2.25 56.08 -43.03
C ALA A 18 -0.85 56.67 -43.29
N GLN A 19 -0.82 57.86 -43.89
CA GLN A 19 0.42 58.60 -44.11
C GLN A 19 0.99 59.07 -42.76
N ALA A 20 2.32 59.09 -42.64
CA ALA A 20 2.99 59.47 -41.39
C ALA A 20 2.62 60.90 -40.99
N GLU A 21 2.17 61.10 -39.74
CA GLU A 21 1.86 62.43 -39.22
C GLU A 21 3.13 63.27 -38.97
N ASP A 22 4.26 62.61 -38.71
CA ASP A 22 5.59 63.23 -38.56
C ASP A 22 6.61 62.52 -39.45
N GLU A 23 7.03 63.18 -40.54
CA GLU A 23 8.02 62.67 -41.50
C GLU A 23 9.45 62.66 -40.94
N TYR A 24 9.70 63.32 -39.81
CA TYR A 24 11.02 63.38 -39.16
C TYR A 24 11.12 62.43 -37.96
N PHE A 25 10.04 61.75 -37.58
CA PHE A 25 10.05 60.79 -36.48
C PHE A 25 10.93 59.59 -36.81
N VAL A 26 11.99 59.38 -36.02
CA VAL A 26 12.89 58.24 -36.17
C VAL A 26 12.44 57.13 -35.22
N GLY A 27 11.78 56.11 -35.75
CA GLY A 27 11.42 54.90 -35.01
C GLY A 27 10.00 54.42 -35.29
N THR A 28 9.43 53.67 -34.34
CA THR A 28 8.03 53.21 -34.38
C THR A 28 7.42 53.41 -33.00
N GLU A 29 6.37 54.22 -32.92
CA GLU A 29 5.57 54.36 -31.71
C GLU A 29 4.38 53.39 -31.76
N PHE A 30 4.08 52.77 -30.62
CA PHE A 30 2.93 51.88 -30.46
C PHE A 30 2.00 52.48 -29.40
N ILE A 31 0.82 52.92 -29.83
CA ILE A 31 -0.23 53.42 -28.93
C ILE A 31 -1.31 52.36 -28.81
N LEU A 32 -1.47 51.82 -27.61
CA LEU A 32 -2.51 50.84 -27.28
C LEU A 32 -3.61 51.55 -26.48
N SER A 33 -4.73 51.85 -27.12
CA SER A 33 -5.91 52.45 -26.46
C SER A 33 -6.71 51.39 -25.69
N ILE A 34 -6.12 50.84 -24.63
CA ILE A 34 -6.69 49.79 -23.79
C ILE A 34 -6.87 50.27 -22.35
N SER A 35 -7.86 49.74 -21.65
CA SER A 35 -8.10 50.10 -20.25
C SER A 35 -7.03 49.48 -19.33
N ASN A 36 -6.79 50.11 -18.17
CA ASN A 36 -5.91 49.51 -17.15
C ASN A 36 -6.43 48.14 -16.67
N GLU A 37 -7.74 47.92 -16.71
CA GLU A 37 -8.34 46.64 -16.37
C GLU A 37 -8.00 45.55 -17.40
N ASP A 38 -8.07 45.89 -18.70
CA ASP A 38 -7.67 44.96 -19.77
C ASP A 38 -6.17 44.66 -19.74
N ILE A 39 -5.33 45.66 -19.40
CA ILE A 39 -3.91 45.43 -19.14
C ILE A 39 -3.71 44.45 -17.98
N ALA A 40 -4.47 44.59 -16.90
CA ALA A 40 -4.39 43.69 -15.75
C ALA A 40 -4.80 42.25 -16.13
N LYS A 41 -5.91 42.09 -16.86
CA LYS A 41 -6.37 40.78 -17.39
C LYS A 41 -5.34 40.17 -18.34
N ALA A 42 -4.77 40.96 -19.25
CA ALA A 42 -3.75 40.49 -20.17
C ALA A 42 -2.47 40.05 -19.43
N LYS A 43 -2.07 40.74 -18.36
CA LYS A 43 -0.93 40.33 -17.52
C LYS A 43 -1.17 38.98 -16.86
N GLN A 44 -2.39 38.69 -16.39
CA GLN A 44 -2.72 37.42 -15.74
C GLN A 44 -2.52 36.19 -16.64
N LEU A 45 -2.55 36.37 -17.97
CA LEU A 45 -2.23 35.30 -18.94
C LEU A 45 -0.76 34.86 -18.89
N PHE A 46 0.13 35.60 -18.22
CA PHE A 46 1.54 35.26 -18.13
C PHE A 46 1.89 34.83 -16.71
N LEU A 47 2.56 33.68 -16.60
CA LEU A 47 3.01 33.10 -15.34
C LEU A 47 3.81 34.09 -14.49
N LYS A 48 4.60 34.96 -15.12
CA LYS A 48 5.40 35.99 -14.42
C LYS A 48 4.57 36.96 -13.58
N PHE A 49 3.29 37.15 -13.93
CA PHE A 49 2.39 38.04 -13.22
C PHE A 49 1.29 37.29 -12.45
N SER A 50 1.25 35.96 -12.53
CA SER A 50 0.34 35.14 -11.73
C SER A 50 1.01 34.70 -10.43
N SER A 51 0.19 34.41 -9.42
CA SER A 51 0.57 33.97 -8.07
C SER A 51 0.94 32.48 -7.98
N GLY A 52 1.13 31.79 -9.11
CA GLY A 52 1.37 30.36 -9.13
C GLY A 52 2.63 29.99 -8.35
N ASN A 53 2.47 29.41 -7.16
CA ASN A 53 3.57 28.94 -6.34
C ASN A 53 4.23 27.73 -7.01
N LEU A 54 5.54 27.81 -7.23
CA LEU A 54 6.33 26.71 -7.77
C LEU A 54 6.46 25.57 -6.76
N LEU A 55 5.96 24.39 -7.13
CA LEU A 55 6.09 23.17 -6.34
C LEU A 55 7.33 22.36 -6.74
N GLU A 56 7.60 22.27 -8.05
CA GLU A 56 8.75 21.53 -8.58
C GLU A 56 9.10 21.95 -10.01
N THR A 57 10.38 21.86 -10.36
CA THR A 57 10.87 21.94 -11.74
C THR A 57 11.44 20.59 -12.17
N THR A 58 11.08 20.14 -13.37
CA THR A 58 11.56 18.91 -14.00
C THR A 58 12.15 19.21 -15.39
N ASP A 59 12.73 18.20 -16.04
CA ASP A 59 13.24 18.30 -17.43
C ASP A 59 12.18 18.66 -18.48
N PHE A 60 10.89 18.60 -18.12
CA PHE A 60 9.77 18.87 -19.03
C PHE A 60 9.10 20.22 -18.79
N GLY A 61 9.37 20.86 -17.66
CA GLY A 61 8.61 22.04 -17.21
C GLY A 61 8.48 22.11 -15.69
N GLU A 62 7.50 22.89 -15.25
CA GLU A 62 7.26 23.19 -13.85
C GLU A 62 5.87 22.70 -13.43
N ILE A 63 5.77 22.22 -12.20
CA ILE A 63 4.53 21.88 -11.51
C ILE A 63 4.27 23.01 -10.51
N LEU A 64 3.08 23.57 -10.60
CA LEU A 64 2.66 24.76 -9.87
C LEU A 64 1.44 24.41 -9.01
N GLU A 65 1.28 25.11 -7.90
CA GLU A 65 0.07 25.03 -7.10
C GLU A 65 -1.14 25.48 -7.94
N ARG A 66 -2.28 24.81 -7.75
CA ARG A 66 -3.54 25.22 -8.35
C ARG A 66 -4.06 26.45 -7.60
N ASP A 67 -4.28 27.54 -8.33
CA ASP A 67 -4.84 28.77 -7.78
C ASP A 67 -6.34 28.82 -8.10
N GLY A 68 -7.17 28.58 -7.08
CA GLY A 68 -8.63 28.62 -7.19
C GLY A 68 -9.27 27.37 -7.82
N ASN A 69 -10.34 27.59 -8.59
CA ASN A 69 -11.24 26.53 -9.06
C ASN A 69 -10.84 25.90 -10.40
N THR A 70 -9.77 26.34 -11.05
CA THR A 70 -9.26 25.73 -12.28
C THR A 70 -7.74 25.65 -12.22
N ALA A 71 -7.18 24.57 -12.74
CA ALA A 71 -5.76 24.49 -13.02
C ALA A 71 -5.44 25.22 -14.32
N VAL A 72 -4.25 25.83 -14.39
CA VAL A 72 -3.82 26.56 -15.58
C VAL A 72 -2.67 25.84 -16.24
N ILE A 73 -2.77 25.70 -17.57
CA ILE A 73 -1.70 25.14 -18.40
C ILE A 73 -0.99 26.29 -19.10
N TYR A 74 0.24 26.54 -18.67
CA TYR A 74 1.16 27.46 -19.30
C TYR A 74 2.08 26.73 -20.29
N VAL A 75 2.45 27.44 -21.34
CA VAL A 75 3.42 27.02 -22.33
C VAL A 75 4.47 28.12 -22.44
N ASN A 76 5.70 27.83 -21.99
CA ASN A 76 6.76 28.84 -21.85
C ASN A 76 6.30 30.10 -21.09
N GLY A 77 5.50 29.91 -20.04
CA GLY A 77 4.98 30.99 -19.21
C GLY A 77 3.77 31.75 -19.77
N ILE A 78 3.19 31.33 -20.90
CA ILE A 78 1.96 31.90 -21.46
C ILE A 78 0.81 30.93 -21.27
N GLN A 79 -0.31 31.39 -20.72
CA GLN A 79 -1.52 30.59 -20.52
C GLN A 79 -2.05 30.08 -21.87
N ALA A 80 -2.23 28.77 -21.96
CA ALA A 80 -2.64 28.06 -23.17
C ALA A 80 -3.97 27.30 -22.99
N ALA A 81 -4.31 26.91 -21.76
CA ALA A 81 -5.57 26.26 -21.41
C ALA A 81 -5.87 26.38 -19.91
N GLU A 82 -7.12 26.10 -19.55
CA GLU A 82 -7.59 25.89 -18.18
C GLU A 82 -8.22 24.50 -18.07
N GLU A 83 -8.04 23.83 -16.94
CA GLU A 83 -8.59 22.49 -16.66
C GLU A 83 -9.30 22.48 -15.31
N GLU A 84 -10.57 22.09 -15.30
CA GLU A 84 -11.40 22.11 -14.10
C GLU A 84 -11.01 21.02 -13.08
N ASN A 85 -10.58 19.86 -13.56
CA ASN A 85 -10.35 18.66 -12.74
C ASN A 85 -8.87 18.24 -12.66
N TYR A 86 -7.94 19.16 -12.88
CA TYR A 86 -6.51 18.92 -12.64
C TYR A 86 -6.12 19.34 -11.23
N MET A 87 -5.34 18.51 -10.55
CA MET A 87 -4.84 18.76 -9.20
C MET A 87 -3.86 19.94 -9.17
N PHE A 88 -3.02 20.05 -10.20
CA PHE A 88 -1.95 21.04 -10.27
C PHE A 88 -2.06 21.92 -11.52
N SER A 89 -1.45 23.10 -11.45
CA SER A 89 -1.14 23.90 -12.64
C SER A 89 0.21 23.48 -13.21
N TYR A 90 0.45 23.71 -14.50
CA TYR A 90 1.67 23.25 -15.16
C TYR A 90 2.23 24.31 -16.10
N ASN A 91 3.56 24.49 -16.10
CA ASN A 91 4.24 25.26 -17.13
C ASN A 91 5.13 24.35 -17.97
N ILE A 92 4.70 24.05 -19.19
CA ILE A 92 5.43 23.18 -20.11
C ILE A 92 6.49 24.02 -20.83
N THR A 93 7.75 23.79 -20.48
CA THR A 93 8.91 24.47 -21.10
C THR A 93 9.52 23.64 -22.22
N ARG A 94 9.37 22.30 -22.17
CA ARG A 94 9.85 21.39 -23.22
C ARG A 94 8.72 20.94 -24.15
N LEU A 95 8.61 21.59 -25.30
CA LEU A 95 7.53 21.33 -26.26
C LEU A 95 7.67 20.01 -27.02
N SER A 96 6.62 19.21 -26.98
CA SER A 96 6.43 18.04 -27.86
C SER A 96 6.09 18.46 -29.30
N ALA A 97 6.21 17.53 -30.26
CA ALA A 97 5.81 17.78 -31.65
C ALA A 97 4.31 18.10 -31.77
N ALA A 98 3.47 17.45 -30.95
CA ALA A 98 2.03 17.72 -30.89
C ALA A 98 1.75 19.15 -30.40
N MET A 99 2.46 19.60 -29.36
CA MET A 99 2.35 20.98 -28.85
C MET A 99 2.77 22.01 -29.88
N ARG A 100 3.92 21.83 -30.53
CA ARG A 100 4.38 22.74 -31.60
C ARG A 100 3.35 22.84 -32.73
N LYS A 101 2.75 21.71 -33.13
CA LYS A 101 1.71 21.69 -34.15
C LYS A 101 0.41 22.38 -33.71
N ALA A 102 0.05 22.26 -32.43
CA ALA A 102 -1.15 22.88 -31.88
C ALA A 102 -1.00 24.41 -31.77
N LEU A 103 0.18 24.89 -31.35
CA LEU A 103 0.51 26.31 -31.23
C LEU A 103 0.61 27.04 -32.58
N ASN A 104 1.02 26.35 -33.64
CA ASN A 104 1.14 26.92 -34.99
C ASN A 104 -0.22 27.15 -35.68
N ARG A 105 -1.34 26.82 -35.04
CA ARG A 105 -2.68 27.22 -35.49
C ARG A 105 -3.04 28.47 -34.69
N GLU A 106 -3.57 29.52 -35.32
CA GLU A 106 -4.03 30.79 -34.72
C GLU A 106 -5.21 30.62 -33.73
N ARG A 107 -5.22 29.56 -32.93
CA ARG A 107 -6.25 29.23 -31.96
C ARG A 107 -5.83 29.78 -30.61
N SER A 108 -6.77 30.41 -29.93
CA SER A 108 -6.58 30.99 -28.60
C SER A 108 -6.27 29.94 -27.53
N ASN A 109 -6.74 28.70 -27.71
CA ASN A 109 -6.58 27.61 -26.72
C ASN A 109 -5.97 26.35 -27.33
N VAL A 110 -5.07 25.71 -26.58
CA VAL A 110 -4.47 24.42 -26.92
C VAL A 110 -5.36 23.30 -26.34
N GLY A 111 -5.81 22.37 -27.18
CA GLY A 111 -6.63 21.24 -26.73
C GLY A 111 -5.85 20.26 -25.85
N ARG A 112 -6.54 19.66 -24.87
CA ARG A 112 -5.97 18.70 -23.89
C ARG A 112 -5.14 17.58 -24.49
N THR A 113 -5.53 17.07 -25.65
CA THR A 113 -4.80 16.02 -26.37
C THR A 113 -3.38 16.43 -26.76
N ALA A 114 -3.07 17.72 -26.85
CA ALA A 114 -1.73 18.19 -27.19
C ALA A 114 -0.76 18.17 -25.99
N TYR A 115 -1.25 18.50 -24.79
CA TYR A 115 -0.39 18.66 -23.60
C TYR A 115 -0.50 17.53 -22.57
N ALA A 116 -1.55 16.70 -22.58
CA ALA A 116 -1.77 15.66 -21.56
C ALA A 116 -0.56 14.72 -21.37
N ASP A 117 0.10 14.32 -22.46
CA ASP A 117 1.32 13.51 -22.40
C ASP A 117 2.50 14.26 -21.74
N SER A 118 2.58 15.58 -21.92
CA SER A 118 3.63 16.40 -21.28
C SER A 118 3.37 16.56 -19.78
N VAL A 119 2.11 16.77 -19.38
CA VAL A 119 1.68 16.78 -17.97
C VAL A 119 1.97 15.45 -17.30
N LYS A 120 1.62 14.34 -17.97
CA LYS A 120 1.94 13.00 -17.48
C LYS A 120 3.45 12.81 -17.27
N LYS A 121 4.28 13.25 -18.22
CA LYS A 121 5.75 13.18 -18.11
C LYS A 121 6.32 14.05 -17.00
N LEU A 122 5.73 15.22 -16.75
CA LEU A 122 6.06 16.08 -15.61
C LEU A 122 5.89 15.30 -14.30
N LEU A 123 4.72 14.68 -14.10
CA LEU A 123 4.43 13.90 -12.89
C LEU A 123 5.32 12.66 -12.75
N LEU A 124 5.57 11.93 -13.84
CA LEU A 124 6.47 10.76 -13.83
C LEU A 124 7.95 11.12 -13.57
N LYS A 125 8.31 12.39 -13.61
CA LYS A 125 9.65 12.90 -13.27
C LYS A 125 9.69 13.67 -11.96
N SER A 126 8.54 13.90 -11.34
CA SER A 126 8.42 14.58 -10.06
C SER A 126 8.97 13.71 -8.93
N ASN A 127 9.83 14.27 -8.09
CA ASN A 127 10.28 13.67 -6.84
C ASN A 127 10.07 14.60 -5.63
N SER A 128 9.37 15.72 -5.81
CA SER A 128 9.05 16.64 -4.72
C SER A 128 8.16 15.96 -3.67
N GLU A 129 8.56 16.06 -2.40
CA GLU A 129 7.76 15.53 -1.29
C GLU A 129 6.34 16.10 -1.30
N THR A 130 6.20 17.40 -1.57
CA THR A 130 4.88 18.07 -1.60
C THR A 130 3.98 17.52 -2.70
N VAL A 131 4.49 17.38 -3.93
CA VAL A 131 3.71 16.85 -5.06
C VAL A 131 3.33 15.40 -4.82
N ILE A 132 4.28 14.58 -4.37
CA ILE A 132 4.07 13.15 -4.16
C ILE A 132 3.11 12.89 -2.99
N GLN A 133 3.24 13.63 -1.88
CA GLN A 133 2.29 13.56 -0.77
C GLN A 133 0.87 13.89 -1.23
N GLN A 134 0.71 14.94 -2.04
CA GLN A 134 -0.58 15.34 -2.57
C GLN A 134 -1.17 14.25 -3.47
N LEU A 135 -0.38 13.67 -4.39
CA LEU A 135 -0.82 12.55 -5.24
C LEU A 135 -1.22 11.32 -4.42
N VAL A 136 -0.46 10.95 -3.39
CA VAL A 136 -0.78 9.81 -2.52
C VAL A 136 -2.05 10.07 -1.70
N ASN A 137 -2.21 11.28 -1.17
CA ASN A 137 -3.42 11.67 -0.43
C ASN A 137 -4.67 11.63 -1.31
N GLU A 138 -4.54 11.97 -2.58
CA GLU A 138 -5.63 11.86 -3.54
C GLU A 138 -5.90 10.40 -3.93
N LEU A 139 -4.85 9.59 -4.11
CA LEU A 139 -4.97 8.16 -4.40
C LEU A 139 -5.73 7.40 -3.29
N LYS A 140 -5.53 7.78 -2.02
CA LYS A 140 -6.26 7.21 -0.86
C LYS A 140 -7.79 7.37 -0.99
N LYS A 141 -8.25 8.39 -1.71
CA LYS A 141 -9.70 8.71 -1.88
C LYS A 141 -10.29 8.15 -3.17
N LEU A 142 -9.51 7.47 -4.01
CA LEU A 142 -9.95 7.09 -5.35
C LEU A 142 -11.27 6.28 -5.35
N GLU A 143 -11.46 5.44 -4.33
CA GLU A 143 -12.63 4.59 -4.18
C GLU A 143 -13.84 5.31 -3.56
N GLU A 144 -13.65 6.50 -2.97
CA GLU A 144 -14.73 7.37 -2.47
C GLU A 144 -15.41 8.17 -3.61
N GLY A 145 -14.76 8.22 -4.78
CA GLY A 145 -15.21 8.94 -5.97
C GLY A 145 -14.76 10.41 -6.00
N GLY A 146 -14.75 11.01 -7.20
CA GLY A 146 -14.41 12.43 -7.37
C GLY A 146 -12.92 12.75 -7.26
N CYS A 147 -12.07 12.00 -7.97
CA CYS A 147 -10.63 12.25 -8.01
C CYS A 147 -10.20 13.21 -9.13
N TYR A 148 -9.05 13.85 -8.94
CA TYR A 148 -8.40 14.58 -10.02
C TYR A 148 -7.94 13.67 -11.16
N ASP A 149 -7.99 14.21 -12.38
CA ASP A 149 -7.75 13.43 -13.59
C ASP A 149 -6.36 12.79 -13.66
N GLU A 150 -5.37 13.40 -13.01
CA GLU A 150 -4.01 12.88 -13.00
C GLU A 150 -3.88 11.53 -12.27
N ILE A 151 -4.72 11.29 -11.26
CA ILE A 151 -4.73 10.02 -10.52
C ILE A 151 -5.30 8.89 -11.37
N ASN A 152 -6.07 9.16 -12.42
CA ASN A 152 -6.56 8.10 -13.33
C ASN A 152 -5.43 7.42 -14.12
N TYR A 153 -4.24 8.01 -14.17
CA TYR A 153 -3.08 7.39 -14.81
C TYR A 153 -2.41 6.39 -13.86
N LEU A 154 -2.57 5.09 -14.14
CA LEU A 154 -1.99 4.01 -13.32
C LEU A 154 -0.47 4.16 -13.11
N ASP A 155 0.27 4.62 -14.11
CA ASP A 155 1.71 4.85 -13.97
C ASP A 155 2.06 6.06 -13.09
N VAL A 156 1.20 7.09 -13.03
CA VAL A 156 1.33 8.18 -12.05
C VAL A 156 1.09 7.65 -10.64
N GLN A 157 0.07 6.80 -10.44
CA GLN A 157 -0.18 6.15 -9.15
C GLN A 157 1.03 5.33 -8.70
N VAL A 158 1.57 4.49 -9.58
CA VAL A 158 2.75 3.65 -9.30
C VAL A 158 3.98 4.50 -8.99
N HIS A 159 4.22 5.56 -9.76
CA HIS A 159 5.33 6.48 -9.52
C HIS A 159 5.19 7.17 -8.16
N ALA A 160 4.00 7.71 -7.85
CA ALA A 160 3.73 8.35 -6.57
C ALA A 160 4.00 7.40 -5.39
N MET A 161 3.48 6.17 -5.42
CA MET A 161 3.72 5.18 -4.36
C MET A 161 5.20 4.83 -4.21
N LYS A 162 5.92 4.61 -5.31
CA LYS A 162 7.35 4.30 -5.28
C LYS A 162 8.17 5.44 -4.70
N THR A 163 7.89 6.66 -5.11
CA THR A 163 8.60 7.83 -4.60
C THR A 163 8.25 8.08 -3.13
N TYR A 164 6.99 7.88 -2.73
CA TYR A 164 6.56 8.01 -1.34
C TYR A 164 7.27 7.00 -0.42
N ASN A 165 7.42 5.75 -0.87
CA ASN A 165 8.20 4.72 -0.16
C ASN A 165 9.66 5.12 0.06
N ALA A 166 10.26 5.79 -0.92
CA ALA A 166 11.63 6.26 -0.83
C ALA A 166 11.78 7.45 0.15
N GLN A 167 10.71 8.22 0.35
CA GLN A 167 10.69 9.41 1.20
C GLN A 167 10.28 9.11 2.65
N LYS A 168 9.35 8.18 2.86
CA LYS A 168 8.74 7.91 4.16
C LYS A 168 8.66 6.41 4.47
N PRO A 169 8.78 6.01 5.75
CA PRO A 169 8.54 4.63 6.17
C PRO A 169 7.04 4.33 6.08
N VAL A 170 6.64 3.54 5.10
CA VAL A 170 5.22 3.30 4.78
C VAL A 170 4.96 1.82 4.52
N VAL A 171 3.71 1.41 4.67
CA VAL A 171 3.18 0.11 4.25
C VAL A 171 1.96 0.34 3.39
N PHE A 172 2.03 -0.11 2.15
CA PHE A 172 0.89 -0.07 1.24
C PHE A 172 0.03 -1.31 1.42
N LEU A 173 -1.29 -1.11 1.36
CA LEU A 173 -2.31 -2.15 1.48
C LEU A 173 -3.42 -1.92 0.46
N SER A 174 -4.01 -2.98 -0.07
CA SER A 174 -5.33 -2.91 -0.69
C SER A 174 -6.42 -2.91 0.38
N GLN A 175 -7.66 -2.58 0.00
CA GLN A 175 -8.81 -2.75 0.90
C GLN A 175 -8.95 -4.20 1.38
N GLU A 176 -8.80 -5.17 0.47
CA GLU A 176 -8.84 -6.60 0.79
C GLU A 176 -7.77 -6.97 1.84
N GLY A 177 -6.52 -6.54 1.62
CA GLY A 177 -5.43 -6.80 2.57
C GLY A 177 -5.66 -6.16 3.95
N LEU A 178 -6.36 -5.03 4.03
CA LEU A 178 -6.71 -4.42 5.32
C LEU A 178 -7.70 -5.25 6.14
N TYR A 179 -8.63 -5.95 5.47
CA TYR A 179 -9.58 -6.86 6.10
C TYR A 179 -8.94 -8.17 6.55
N GLU A 180 -7.88 -8.60 5.85
CA GLU A 180 -7.11 -9.79 6.21
C GLU A 180 -6.20 -9.57 7.42
N LEU A 181 -5.80 -8.32 7.70
CA LEU A 181 -4.97 -7.98 8.85
C LEU A 181 -5.73 -8.10 10.18
N SER A 182 -5.18 -8.93 11.07
CA SER A 182 -5.57 -9.01 12.48
C SER A 182 -5.23 -7.73 13.26
N PRO A 183 -5.87 -7.48 14.42
CA PRO A 183 -5.54 -6.34 15.28
C PRO A 183 -4.07 -6.28 15.70
N ASP A 184 -3.50 -7.44 16.07
CA ASP A 184 -2.11 -7.54 16.55
C ASP A 184 -1.10 -7.20 15.43
N GLU A 185 -1.40 -7.56 14.17
CA GLU A 185 -0.56 -7.19 13.04
C GLU A 185 -0.60 -5.70 12.75
N LYS A 186 -1.77 -5.05 12.93
CA LYS A 186 -1.89 -3.59 12.79
C LYS A 186 -1.04 -2.88 13.85
N GLU A 187 -1.12 -3.32 15.10
CA GLU A 187 -0.29 -2.79 16.20
C GLU A 187 1.20 -2.95 15.88
N LYS A 188 1.65 -4.12 15.42
CA LYS A 188 3.05 -4.35 15.06
C LYS A 188 3.53 -3.49 13.89
N ILE A 189 2.68 -3.23 12.90
CA ILE A 189 3.00 -2.31 11.81
C ILE A 189 3.19 -0.89 12.35
N GLU A 190 2.29 -0.44 13.24
CA GLU A 190 2.37 0.87 13.89
C GLU A 190 3.62 0.99 14.79
N GLU A 191 3.93 -0.04 15.59
CA GLU A 191 5.15 -0.12 16.42
C GLU A 191 6.43 -0.07 15.58
N SER A 192 6.39 -0.55 14.34
CA SER A 192 7.52 -0.46 13.40
C SER A 192 7.79 0.98 12.92
N GLY A 193 6.94 1.95 13.30
CA GLY A 193 7.06 3.36 12.95
C GLY A 193 6.69 3.66 11.50
N ARG A 194 5.90 2.77 10.85
CA ARG A 194 5.48 2.91 9.46
C ARG A 194 4.04 3.40 9.35
N GLU A 195 3.79 4.29 8.41
CA GLU A 195 2.44 4.74 8.06
C GLU A 195 1.73 3.69 7.20
N ILE A 196 0.50 3.32 7.58
CA ILE A 196 -0.36 2.48 6.73
C ILE A 196 -1.05 3.35 5.67
N VAL A 197 -0.89 2.97 4.40
CA VAL A 197 -1.48 3.65 3.25
C VAL A 197 -2.34 2.69 2.44
N ILE A 198 -3.66 2.89 2.50
CA ILE A 198 -4.63 2.09 1.74
C ILE A 198 -4.71 2.65 0.32
N VAL A 199 -4.59 1.78 -0.67
CA VAL A 199 -4.59 2.13 -2.09
C VAL A 199 -5.46 1.16 -2.90
N PRO A 200 -5.89 1.55 -4.12
CA PRO A 200 -6.61 0.67 -5.02
C PRO A 200 -5.83 -0.62 -5.36
N GLY A 201 -6.52 -1.76 -5.42
CA GLY A 201 -5.89 -3.08 -5.64
C GLY A 201 -5.09 -3.18 -6.94
N ASN A 202 -5.60 -2.59 -8.03
CA ASN A 202 -4.91 -2.58 -9.32
C ASN A 202 -3.55 -1.84 -9.29
N ALA A 203 -3.44 -0.80 -8.46
CA ALA A 203 -2.23 -0.04 -8.23
C ALA A 203 -1.27 -0.83 -7.32
N PHE A 204 -1.80 -1.41 -6.25
CA PHE A 204 -1.06 -2.26 -5.31
C PHE A 204 -0.39 -3.44 -6.02
N ASP A 205 -1.10 -4.12 -6.92
CA ASP A 205 -0.58 -5.24 -7.69
C ASP A 205 0.65 -4.90 -8.53
N LYS A 206 0.79 -3.65 -8.97
CA LYS A 206 1.96 -3.19 -9.72
C LYS A 206 3.18 -2.95 -8.84
N ILE A 207 2.99 -2.70 -7.54
CA ILE A 207 4.08 -2.35 -6.64
C ILE A 207 4.52 -3.49 -5.71
N LYS A 208 3.64 -4.45 -5.40
CA LYS A 208 3.86 -5.45 -4.32
C LYS A 208 5.16 -6.26 -4.41
N ASN A 209 5.65 -6.51 -5.62
CA ASN A 209 6.90 -7.25 -5.87
C ASN A 209 7.96 -6.39 -6.57
N SER A 210 7.88 -5.07 -6.38
CA SER A 210 8.77 -4.11 -7.04
C SER A 210 9.67 -3.38 -6.04
N THR A 211 10.53 -2.52 -6.56
CA THR A 211 11.34 -1.60 -5.77
C THR A 211 10.87 -0.17 -5.95
N ASP A 212 11.17 0.66 -4.95
CA ASP A 212 11.06 2.11 -5.01
C ASP A 212 12.08 2.73 -5.99
N ILE A 213 12.07 4.06 -6.09
CA ILE A 213 12.97 4.82 -6.97
C ILE A 213 14.45 4.73 -6.56
N ASN A 214 14.74 4.32 -5.32
CA ASN A 214 16.09 4.13 -4.78
C ASN A 214 16.54 2.65 -4.84
N GLY A 215 15.72 1.75 -5.40
CA GLY A 215 16.01 0.32 -5.49
C GLY A 215 15.76 -0.47 -4.21
N LYS A 216 15.12 0.12 -3.19
CA LYS A 216 14.70 -0.62 -1.98
C LYS A 216 13.36 -1.32 -2.22
N PRO A 217 13.10 -2.46 -1.58
CA PRO A 217 11.79 -3.11 -1.65
C PRO A 217 10.65 -2.17 -1.25
N MET A 218 9.50 -2.32 -1.91
CA MET A 218 8.29 -1.60 -1.52
C MET A 218 7.80 -2.08 -0.15
N GLY A 219 7.37 -1.13 0.69
CA GLY A 219 6.75 -1.40 1.98
C GLY A 219 5.42 -2.11 1.81
N THR A 220 5.39 -3.38 2.13
CA THR A 220 4.19 -4.24 2.13
C THR A 220 4.17 -5.07 3.41
N VAL A 221 3.02 -5.63 3.73
CA VAL A 221 2.88 -6.57 4.84
C VAL A 221 3.82 -7.78 4.66
N ASP A 222 3.92 -8.31 3.45
CA ASP A 222 4.89 -9.38 3.12
C ASP A 222 6.34 -9.01 3.42
N LEU A 223 6.73 -7.75 3.18
CA LEU A 223 8.07 -7.27 3.51
C LEU A 223 8.27 -7.24 5.03
N ILE A 224 7.27 -6.78 5.78
CA ILE A 224 7.32 -6.74 7.25
C ILE A 224 7.45 -8.15 7.80
N TYR A 225 6.68 -9.12 7.31
CA TYR A 225 6.82 -10.51 7.72
C TYR A 225 8.23 -11.04 7.46
N LYS A 226 8.79 -10.76 6.28
CA LYS A 226 10.17 -11.16 5.95
C LYS A 226 11.21 -10.51 6.86
N GLU A 227 11.06 -9.23 7.16
CA GLU A 227 11.97 -8.50 8.05
C GLU A 227 11.87 -9.00 9.49
N TYR A 228 10.64 -9.22 9.98
CA TYR A 228 10.42 -9.76 11.30
C TYR A 228 11.02 -11.15 11.43
N ASN A 229 10.70 -12.07 10.52
CA ASN A 229 11.22 -13.44 10.54
C ASN A 229 12.75 -13.47 10.49
N LYS A 230 13.37 -12.61 9.67
CA LYS A 230 14.83 -12.50 9.60
C LYS A 230 15.49 -12.05 10.91
N ASN A 231 14.80 -11.19 11.67
CA ASN A 231 15.34 -10.60 12.89
C ASN A 231 14.91 -11.37 14.16
N PHE A 232 13.85 -12.16 14.07
CA PHE A 232 13.33 -12.95 15.17
C PHE A 232 14.34 -14.02 15.58
N LYS A 233 14.47 -14.23 16.90
CA LYS A 233 15.28 -15.30 17.48
C LYS A 233 14.53 -15.93 18.65
N TYR A 234 14.48 -17.25 18.65
CA TYR A 234 13.96 -18.01 19.78
C TYR A 234 14.86 -17.86 21.01
N SER A 235 14.24 -17.66 22.17
CA SER A 235 14.87 -17.78 23.48
C SER A 235 14.72 -19.22 23.96
N TRP A 236 15.65 -20.08 23.55
CA TRP A 236 15.56 -21.52 23.81
C TRP A 236 15.65 -21.86 25.29
N VAL A 237 14.75 -22.73 25.75
CA VAL A 237 14.75 -23.29 27.11
C VAL A 237 15.19 -24.74 27.04
N ALA A 238 16.27 -25.08 27.74
CA ALA A 238 16.71 -26.47 27.84
C ALA A 238 15.75 -27.25 28.76
N PRO A 239 15.41 -28.52 28.44
CA PRO A 239 14.57 -29.35 29.31
C PRO A 239 15.09 -29.45 30.75
N GLU A 240 16.40 -29.35 30.93
CA GLU A 240 17.09 -29.39 32.22
C GLU A 240 16.79 -28.16 33.10
N ASP A 241 16.49 -27.01 32.48
CA ASP A 241 16.21 -25.74 33.16
C ASP A 241 14.73 -25.62 33.57
N LEU A 242 13.87 -26.51 33.09
CA LEU A 242 12.46 -26.54 33.45
C LEU A 242 12.26 -26.86 34.95
N SER A 243 11.22 -26.25 35.52
CA SER A 243 10.75 -26.60 36.86
C SER A 243 10.30 -28.07 36.92
N PRO A 244 10.35 -28.74 38.10
CA PRO A 244 9.91 -30.13 38.23
C PRO A 244 8.49 -30.38 37.73
N LYS A 245 7.56 -29.41 37.91
CA LYS A 245 6.19 -29.51 37.41
C LYS A 245 6.14 -29.48 35.88
N ARG A 246 6.81 -28.50 35.26
CA ARG A 246 6.87 -28.37 33.79
C ARG A 246 7.59 -29.55 33.14
N LYS A 247 8.61 -30.13 33.79
CA LYS A 247 9.28 -31.36 33.33
C LYS A 247 8.31 -32.54 33.22
N ILE A 248 7.42 -32.72 34.20
CA ILE A 248 6.42 -33.80 34.17
C ILE A 248 5.50 -33.64 32.95
N VAL A 249 5.04 -32.42 32.67
CA VAL A 249 4.21 -32.11 31.50
C VAL A 249 5.00 -32.32 30.21
N TRP A 250 6.24 -31.83 30.14
CA TRP A 250 7.10 -31.98 28.98
C TRP A 250 7.36 -33.45 28.60
N GLU A 251 7.53 -34.35 29.57
CA GLU A 251 7.71 -35.78 29.32
C GLU A 251 6.49 -36.44 28.66
N LYS A 252 5.29 -35.85 28.79
CA LYS A 252 4.08 -36.34 28.09
C LYS A 252 4.18 -36.27 26.58
N ARG A 253 5.08 -35.44 26.02
CA ARG A 253 5.35 -35.41 24.57
C ARG A 253 5.66 -36.78 23.99
N HIS A 254 6.35 -37.62 24.76
CA HIS A 254 6.70 -38.97 24.35
C HIS A 254 5.45 -39.85 24.22
N ILE A 255 4.51 -39.73 25.15
CA ILE A 255 3.24 -40.46 25.11
C ILE A 255 2.44 -40.05 23.86
N VAL A 256 2.32 -38.74 23.60
CA VAL A 256 1.60 -38.21 22.44
C VAL A 256 2.23 -38.70 21.14
N MET A 257 3.55 -38.56 20.99
CA MET A 257 4.24 -38.93 19.76
C MET A 257 4.27 -40.44 19.52
N ASP A 258 4.36 -41.24 20.59
CA ASP A 258 4.28 -42.70 20.48
C ASP A 258 2.87 -43.16 20.11
N TRP A 259 1.84 -42.49 20.63
CA TRP A 259 0.44 -42.73 20.24
C TRP A 259 0.16 -42.34 18.78
N LEU A 260 0.70 -41.19 18.33
CA LEU A 260 0.64 -40.77 16.93
C LEU A 260 1.44 -41.68 15.99
N GLY A 261 2.41 -42.44 16.52
CA GLY A 261 3.28 -43.33 15.77
C GLY A 261 4.41 -42.62 15.01
N ASP A 262 4.66 -41.34 15.28
CA ASP A 262 5.62 -40.53 14.54
C ASP A 262 6.96 -40.38 15.27
N LYS A 263 7.95 -41.14 14.80
CA LYS A 263 9.32 -41.13 15.33
C LYS A 263 10.16 -39.94 14.85
N LYS A 264 9.79 -39.31 13.73
CA LYS A 264 10.51 -38.17 13.14
C LYS A 264 10.25 -36.94 14.00
N TRP A 265 8.99 -36.60 14.22
CA TRP A 265 8.61 -35.40 14.96
C TRP A 265 8.89 -35.52 16.46
N ARG A 266 8.91 -36.73 17.03
CA ARG A 266 9.33 -36.99 18.42
C ARG A 266 10.66 -36.35 18.80
N ARG A 267 11.61 -36.22 17.87
CA ARG A 267 12.96 -35.67 18.10
C ARG A 267 13.09 -34.19 17.72
N LYS A 268 12.02 -33.60 17.18
CA LYS A 268 11.99 -32.26 16.61
C LYS A 268 10.97 -31.39 17.32
N ILE A 269 10.92 -31.51 18.65
CA ILE A 269 10.11 -30.65 19.52
C ILE A 269 11.07 -29.88 20.40
N LYS A 270 10.98 -28.55 20.39
CA LYS A 270 11.81 -27.62 21.16
C LYS A 270 10.93 -26.75 22.05
N ILE A 271 11.54 -26.12 23.05
CA ILE A 271 10.87 -25.20 23.97
C ILE A 271 11.53 -23.83 23.84
N SER A 272 10.72 -22.78 23.77
CA SER A 272 11.21 -21.40 23.76
C SER A 272 10.36 -20.52 24.66
N GLU A 273 10.94 -19.47 25.26
CA GLU A 273 10.17 -18.44 25.99
C GLU A 273 9.43 -17.51 25.02
N THR A 274 9.99 -17.33 23.82
CA THR A 274 9.43 -16.50 22.74
C THR A 274 8.91 -17.37 21.60
N ILE A 275 7.81 -16.97 20.97
CA ILE A 275 7.25 -17.61 19.78
C ILE A 275 7.24 -16.61 18.63
N ASN A 276 7.51 -17.08 17.41
CA ASN A 276 7.38 -16.25 16.23
C ASN A 276 5.89 -16.16 15.85
N GLU A 277 5.21 -15.21 16.47
CA GLU A 277 3.77 -15.00 16.33
C GLU A 277 3.32 -14.71 14.89
N PHE A 278 4.22 -14.25 14.01
CA PHE A 278 3.90 -14.04 12.59
C PHE A 278 3.93 -15.31 11.74
N ILE A 279 4.54 -16.40 12.23
CA ILE A 279 4.50 -17.71 11.57
C ILE A 279 3.33 -18.53 12.10
N SER A 280 3.07 -18.47 13.40
CA SER A 280 2.08 -19.33 14.03
C SER A 280 0.66 -18.83 13.97
N PHE A 281 0.41 -17.51 13.89
CA PHE A 281 -0.90 -16.90 14.21
C PHE A 281 -1.41 -17.21 15.64
N ASP A 282 -0.87 -18.23 16.32
CA ASP A 282 -1.01 -18.59 17.73
C ASP A 282 0.23 -18.15 18.54
N THR A 283 0.03 -17.63 19.75
CA THR A 283 1.13 -17.19 20.62
C THR A 283 1.72 -18.30 21.48
N GLU A 284 1.15 -19.52 21.41
CA GLU A 284 1.44 -20.63 22.32
C GLU A 284 2.36 -21.70 21.72
N GLY A 285 2.40 -21.85 20.39
CA GLY A 285 3.27 -22.79 19.68
C GLY A 285 3.44 -22.43 18.22
N VAL A 286 4.41 -23.06 17.55
CA VAL A 286 4.64 -22.91 16.11
C VAL A 286 5.39 -24.11 15.53
N TYR A 287 4.97 -24.59 14.36
CA TYR A 287 5.82 -25.38 13.48
C TYR A 287 6.67 -24.45 12.60
N ASP A 288 7.96 -24.39 12.91
CA ASP A 288 8.92 -23.57 12.16
C ASP A 288 9.65 -24.43 11.12
N ARG A 289 9.50 -24.08 9.84
CA ARG A 289 10.11 -24.80 8.70
C ARG A 289 11.61 -24.57 8.60
N GLU A 290 12.12 -23.41 9.02
CA GLU A 290 13.56 -23.12 8.97
C GLU A 290 14.30 -23.89 10.06
N GLU A 291 13.70 -23.97 11.26
CA GLU A 291 14.19 -24.79 12.35
C GLU A 291 13.89 -26.29 12.17
N ASP A 292 12.98 -26.63 11.25
CA ASP A 292 12.45 -27.97 10.99
C ASP A 292 12.03 -28.67 12.31
N ALA A 293 11.27 -27.92 13.12
CA ALA A 293 10.87 -28.30 14.48
C ALA A 293 9.51 -27.71 14.89
N ILE A 294 8.80 -28.46 15.73
CA ILE A 294 7.67 -27.98 16.52
C ILE A 294 8.23 -27.24 17.74
N ILE A 295 7.79 -26.01 17.96
CA ILE A 295 8.29 -25.16 19.03
C ILE A 295 7.11 -24.84 19.95
N ILE A 296 7.26 -25.14 21.23
CA ILE A 296 6.24 -24.93 22.25
C ILE A 296 6.69 -23.81 23.18
N LYS A 297 5.80 -22.87 23.50
CA LYS A 297 6.10 -21.81 24.47
C LYS A 297 6.23 -22.40 25.86
N ASP A 298 7.25 -22.01 26.62
CA ASP A 298 7.52 -22.57 27.95
C ASP A 298 6.31 -22.44 28.91
N SER A 299 5.54 -21.35 28.81
CA SER A 299 4.35 -21.08 29.61
C SER A 299 3.21 -22.07 29.36
N VAL A 300 3.17 -22.72 28.19
CA VAL A 300 2.17 -23.77 27.87
C VAL A 300 2.33 -24.98 28.80
N LEU A 301 3.55 -25.24 29.28
CA LEU A 301 3.85 -26.34 30.19
C LEU A 301 3.24 -26.16 31.60
N ASP A 302 2.67 -24.99 31.92
CA ASP A 302 1.96 -24.75 33.18
C ASP A 302 0.59 -25.44 33.23
N LYS A 303 0.02 -25.78 32.06
CA LYS A 303 -1.30 -26.39 31.93
C LYS A 303 -1.22 -27.60 31.01
N GLU A 304 -1.32 -28.80 31.58
CA GLU A 304 -1.19 -30.05 30.82
C GLU A 304 -2.20 -30.17 29.66
N ASN A 305 -3.44 -29.72 29.86
CA ASN A 305 -4.45 -29.73 28.78
C ASN A 305 -4.08 -28.79 27.62
N LEU A 306 -3.51 -27.63 27.93
CA LEU A 306 -3.04 -26.68 26.94
C LEU A 306 -1.86 -27.26 26.15
N PHE A 307 -0.94 -27.91 26.86
CA PHE A 307 0.18 -28.60 26.23
C PHE A 307 -0.24 -29.66 25.22
N TYR A 308 -1.21 -30.51 25.55
CA TYR A 308 -1.72 -31.48 24.57
C TYR A 308 -2.37 -30.80 23.36
N ASN A 309 -3.15 -29.75 23.59
CA ASN A 309 -3.80 -28.99 22.52
C ASN A 309 -2.75 -28.45 21.53
N VAL A 310 -1.82 -27.64 22.02
CA VAL A 310 -0.79 -26.99 21.21
C VAL A 310 0.11 -28.02 20.52
N LEU A 311 0.53 -29.08 21.23
CA LEU A 311 1.41 -30.08 20.63
C LEU A 311 0.75 -30.82 19.45
N ILE A 312 -0.54 -31.15 19.57
CA ILE A 312 -1.28 -31.84 18.51
C ILE A 312 -1.55 -30.89 17.35
N HIS A 313 -1.92 -29.64 17.64
CA HIS A 313 -2.12 -28.57 16.65
C HIS A 313 -0.88 -28.39 15.77
N GLU A 314 0.27 -28.12 16.39
CA GLU A 314 1.53 -27.92 15.67
C GLU A 314 2.03 -29.18 14.96
N TYR A 315 1.72 -30.36 15.50
CA TYR A 315 2.04 -31.62 14.83
C TYR A 315 1.28 -31.78 13.51
N ILE A 316 0.02 -31.34 13.43
CA ILE A 316 -0.75 -31.37 12.18
C ILE A 316 -0.08 -30.44 11.17
N HIS A 317 0.23 -29.19 11.54
CA HIS A 317 0.98 -28.28 10.66
C HIS A 317 2.30 -28.89 10.17
N ALA A 318 3.06 -29.52 11.08
CA ALA A 318 4.33 -30.14 10.76
C ALA A 318 4.22 -31.32 9.78
N THR A 319 3.13 -32.07 9.82
CA THR A 319 2.95 -33.28 9.00
C THR A 319 2.23 -33.01 7.68
N THR A 320 1.30 -32.07 7.64
CA THR A 320 0.47 -31.80 6.45
C THR A 320 0.85 -30.52 5.73
N GLY A 321 1.38 -29.53 6.45
CA GLY A 321 1.63 -28.18 5.95
C GLY A 321 0.37 -27.34 5.75
N TYR A 322 -0.80 -27.79 6.22
CA TYR A 322 -2.04 -27.03 6.15
C TYR A 322 -1.98 -25.81 7.08
N PRO A 323 -2.53 -24.64 6.69
CA PRO A 323 -2.61 -23.46 7.54
C PRO A 323 -3.78 -23.56 8.54
N ASP A 324 -3.82 -22.65 9.52
CA ASP A 324 -4.96 -22.52 10.43
C ASP A 324 -6.26 -22.16 9.72
N ASN A 325 -7.39 -22.51 10.34
CA ASN A 325 -8.76 -22.31 9.82
C ASN A 325 -9.00 -22.93 8.42
N ASP A 326 -8.15 -23.87 8.02
CA ASP A 326 -8.31 -24.66 6.80
C ASP A 326 -9.20 -25.89 7.04
N ARG A 327 -10.06 -26.20 6.08
CA ARG A 327 -10.98 -27.33 6.20
C ARG A 327 -10.25 -28.67 6.33
N ASP A 328 -9.14 -28.85 5.62
CA ASP A 328 -8.37 -30.08 5.68
C ASP A 328 -7.57 -30.17 6.98
N PHE A 329 -7.12 -29.05 7.54
CA PHE A 329 -6.59 -28.99 8.91
C PHE A 329 -7.62 -29.49 9.94
N GLU A 330 -8.83 -28.92 9.93
CA GLU A 330 -9.91 -29.31 10.86
C GLU A 330 -10.30 -30.78 10.72
N ASN A 331 -10.28 -31.31 9.49
CA ASN A 331 -10.55 -32.73 9.25
C ASN A 331 -9.47 -33.63 9.88
N GLU A 332 -8.20 -33.27 9.81
CA GLU A 332 -7.11 -34.03 10.44
C GLU A 332 -7.16 -33.97 11.96
N LEU A 333 -7.45 -32.78 12.52
CA LEU A 333 -7.69 -32.62 13.95
C LEU A 333 -8.87 -33.50 14.40
N GLY A 334 -9.97 -33.47 13.65
CA GLY A 334 -11.15 -34.32 13.88
C GLY A 334 -10.84 -35.82 13.84
N LYS A 335 -9.96 -36.28 12.95
CA LYS A 335 -9.51 -37.69 12.91
C LYS A 335 -8.70 -38.07 14.15
N ILE A 336 -7.84 -37.18 14.64
CA ILE A 336 -7.09 -37.40 15.89
C ILE A 336 -8.05 -37.50 17.07
N ILE A 337 -8.96 -36.53 17.22
CA ILE A 337 -9.98 -36.53 18.28
C ILE A 337 -10.86 -37.79 18.20
N GLY A 338 -11.28 -38.19 16.99
CA GLY A 338 -12.08 -39.40 16.78
C GLY A 338 -11.35 -40.68 17.21
N ARG A 339 -10.05 -40.80 16.92
CA ARG A 339 -9.22 -41.93 17.38
C ARG A 339 -9.09 -41.95 18.90
N MET A 340 -8.81 -40.80 19.52
CA MET A 340 -8.77 -40.68 20.98
C MET A 340 -10.11 -41.06 21.61
N GLY A 341 -11.22 -40.60 21.05
CA GLY A 341 -12.56 -40.94 21.50
C GLY A 341 -12.85 -42.45 21.41
N MET A 342 -12.46 -43.10 20.31
CA MET A 342 -12.61 -44.56 20.21
C MET A 342 -11.87 -45.30 21.32
N GLU A 343 -10.65 -44.89 21.66
CA GLU A 343 -9.89 -45.55 22.73
C GLU A 343 -10.49 -45.28 24.11
N ILE A 344 -10.85 -44.02 24.40
CA ILE A 344 -11.41 -43.62 25.69
C ILE A 344 -12.79 -44.23 25.94
N PHE A 345 -13.66 -44.24 24.92
CA PHE A 345 -15.06 -44.69 25.07
C PHE A 345 -15.25 -46.18 24.78
N ASN A 346 -14.36 -46.85 24.04
CA ASN A 346 -14.43 -48.30 23.85
C ASN A 346 -13.64 -49.09 24.90
N ASP A 347 -12.80 -48.46 25.74
CA ASP A 347 -12.18 -49.14 26.88
C ASP A 347 -13.19 -49.44 28.03
N GLU A 348 -14.42 -48.91 27.98
CA GLU A 348 -15.51 -49.34 28.89
C GLU A 348 -15.89 -50.83 28.73
N ASP A 349 -15.58 -51.46 27.59
CA ASP A 349 -15.77 -52.91 27.39
C ASP A 349 -14.63 -53.77 27.98
N LYS A 350 -13.56 -53.18 28.52
CA LYS A 350 -12.44 -53.91 29.15
C LYS A 350 -12.43 -53.91 30.68
N GLU A 351 -13.18 -53.04 31.35
CA GLU A 351 -13.32 -53.01 32.81
C GLU A 351 -14.73 -53.36 33.29
N ALA A 352 -15.25 -54.51 32.87
CA ALA A 352 -16.16 -55.27 33.72
C ALA A 352 -15.35 -55.85 34.90
N ILE A 353 -15.29 -55.08 36.01
CA ILE A 353 -15.10 -55.44 37.43
C ILE A 353 -14.24 -54.36 38.13
N GLN A 354 -14.86 -53.27 38.59
CA GLN A 354 -14.93 -52.86 40.01
C GLN A 354 -15.76 -51.57 40.17
N PRO A 355 -16.81 -51.54 41.01
CA PRO A 355 -17.70 -50.38 41.12
C PRO A 355 -17.18 -49.39 42.17
N SER A 356 -16.43 -48.36 41.76
CA SER A 356 -16.30 -47.15 42.59
C SER A 356 -16.11 -45.82 41.83
N PHE A 357 -15.97 -45.82 40.50
CA PHE A 357 -15.78 -44.59 39.73
C PHE A 357 -17.08 -43.96 39.16
N LYS A 358 -18.25 -44.30 39.72
CA LYS A 358 -19.52 -43.61 39.37
C LYS A 358 -19.81 -42.49 40.37
N ARG A 359 -19.12 -41.35 40.22
CA ARG A 359 -19.60 -40.00 40.60
C ARG A 359 -18.50 -38.96 40.36
N LYS A 360 -18.32 -38.50 39.12
CA LYS A 360 -17.78 -37.14 38.86
C LYS A 360 -17.92 -36.60 37.44
N LEU A 361 -18.54 -37.31 36.49
CA LEU A 361 -18.73 -36.79 35.13
C LEU A 361 -20.02 -35.98 34.88
N PHE A 362 -21.05 -36.08 35.74
CA PHE A 362 -22.32 -35.36 35.56
C PHE A 362 -22.48 -34.15 36.48
N GLY A 363 -21.45 -33.31 36.57
CA GLY A 363 -21.48 -32.05 37.32
C GLY A 363 -21.36 -30.78 36.48
N TRP A 364 -21.22 -30.91 35.15
CA TRP A 364 -20.91 -29.78 34.24
C TRP A 364 -22.04 -29.44 33.26
N PHE A 365 -23.26 -29.87 33.56
CA PHE A 365 -24.47 -29.32 32.95
C PHE A 365 -25.45 -28.94 34.06
N LYS A 366 -25.17 -27.81 34.71
CA LYS A 366 -26.18 -26.92 35.27
C LYS A 366 -25.64 -25.50 35.42
#